data_AF-A0AAV5LSP9-F1
#
_entry.id   AF-A0AAV5LSP9-F1
#
_cell.length_a   1.000
_cell.length_b   1.000
_cell.length_c   1.000
_cell.angle_alpha   90.00
_cell.angle_beta   90.00
_cell.angle_gamma   90.00
#
_symmetry.space_group_name_H-M   'P 1'
#
loop_
_entity.id
_entity.type
_entity.pdbx_description
1 polymer ?
#
loop_
_entity_poly.entity_id
_entity_poly.type
_entity_poly.pdbx_seq_one_letter_code
_entity_poly.pdbx_strand_id
1 'polypeptide(L)'
;MANHKQLVCCLLLLLSLVGSSMAAHSNSSDDLFEWVQQDNRRFLHAVIRVSDLNRTIKFYTEAFGMTLLRRTEIPEEKHSKAVIGYGPEESHFVLELIQSILSI
;
A
#
# COMPACT_ATOMS: atom_id res chain seq x y z
N MET A 1 -25.44 -29.35 -50.23
CA MET A 1 -24.96 -30.31 -49.21
C MET A 1 -23.81 -29.65 -48.46
N ALA A 2 -24.04 -29.16 -47.24
CA ALA A 2 -22.97 -28.56 -46.44
C ALA A 2 -21.92 -29.63 -46.09
N ASN A 3 -20.65 -29.32 -46.27
CA ASN A 3 -19.54 -30.27 -46.03
C ASN A 3 -19.39 -30.49 -44.52
N HIS A 4 -19.16 -31.74 -44.10
CA HIS A 4 -18.90 -32.14 -42.71
C HIS A 4 -17.90 -31.22 -42.00
N LYS A 5 -16.89 -30.71 -42.72
CA LYS A 5 -15.90 -29.76 -42.18
C LYS A 5 -16.50 -28.39 -41.79
N GLN A 6 -17.50 -27.89 -42.53
CA GLN A 6 -18.19 -26.64 -42.19
C GLN A 6 -19.10 -26.81 -40.98
N LEU A 7 -19.77 -27.95 -40.83
CA LEU A 7 -20.62 -28.26 -39.67
C LEU A 7 -19.80 -28.36 -38.38
N VAL A 8 -18.61 -28.98 -38.45
CA VAL A 8 -17.68 -29.05 -37.30
C VAL A 8 -17.15 -27.67 -36.93
N CYS A 9 -16.76 -26.83 -37.89
CA CYS A 9 -16.35 -25.44 -37.62
C CYS A 9 -17.48 -24.62 -36.98
N CYS A 10 -18.71 -24.70 -37.49
CA CYS A 10 -19.85 -23.99 -36.91
C CYS A 10 -20.17 -24.46 -35.49
N LEU A 11 -20.09 -25.76 -35.22
CA LEU A 11 -20.33 -26.30 -33.88
C LEU A 11 -19.24 -25.88 -32.88
N LEU A 12 -17.96 -25.88 -33.31
CA LEU A 12 -16.84 -25.39 -32.48
C LEU A 12 -16.92 -23.88 -32.23
N LEU A 13 -17.30 -23.10 -33.24
CA LEU A 13 -17.54 -21.66 -33.10
C LEU A 13 -18.71 -21.38 -32.15
N LEU A 14 -19.81 -22.12 -32.24
CA LEU A 14 -20.95 -21.98 -31.33
C LEU A 14 -20.60 -22.38 -29.88
N LEU A 15 -19.84 -23.46 -29.68
CA LEU A 15 -19.35 -23.85 -28.35
C LEU A 15 -18.41 -22.79 -27.74
N SER A 16 -17.57 -22.15 -28.56
CA SER A 16 -16.70 -21.04 -28.11
C SER A 16 -17.49 -19.76 -27.77
N LEU A 17 -18.61 -19.52 -28.44
CA LEU A 17 -19.49 -18.37 -28.19
C LEU A 17 -20.29 -18.54 -26.89
N VAL A 18 -20.76 -19.76 -26.60
CA VAL A 18 -21.54 -20.06 -25.38
C VAL A 18 -20.67 -20.01 -24.12
N GLY A 19 -19.37 -20.32 -24.22
CA GLY A 19 -18.42 -20.21 -23.10
C GLY A 19 -18.12 -18.78 -22.63
N SER A 20 -18.45 -17.76 -23.43
CA SER A 20 -18.11 -16.36 -23.13
C SER A 20 -19.23 -15.57 -22.44
N SER A 21 -20.43 -16.15 -22.27
CA SER A 21 -21.61 -15.42 -21.77
C SER A 21 -21.86 -15.52 -20.27
N MET A 22 -21.03 -16.25 -19.50
CA MET A 22 -21.23 -16.43 -18.05
C MET A 22 -20.25 -15.65 -17.17
N ALA A 23 -19.35 -14.86 -17.72
CA ALA A 23 -18.31 -14.16 -16.95
C ALA A 23 -18.63 -12.67 -16.65
N ALA A 24 -19.91 -12.30 -16.59
CA ALA A 24 -20.30 -10.91 -16.34
C ALA A 24 -21.52 -10.81 -15.41
N HIS A 25 -21.44 -11.49 -14.27
CA HIS A 25 -22.15 -11.08 -13.05
C HIS A 25 -21.12 -11.14 -11.91
N SER A 26 -20.30 -10.10 -11.80
CA SER A 26 -19.59 -9.83 -10.55
C SER A 26 -20.59 -9.19 -9.59
N ASN A 27 -21.00 -9.94 -8.56
CA ASN A 27 -21.55 -9.30 -7.37
C ASN A 27 -20.37 -8.56 -6.73
N SER A 28 -20.25 -7.26 -7.02
CA SER A 28 -19.11 -6.43 -6.62
C SER A 28 -18.82 -6.43 -5.13
N SER A 29 -19.82 -6.74 -4.29
CA SER A 29 -19.66 -6.88 -2.84
C SER A 29 -18.95 -8.18 -2.44
N ASP A 30 -19.23 -9.29 -3.13
CA ASP A 30 -18.68 -10.60 -2.78
C ASP A 30 -17.18 -10.64 -3.12
N ASP A 31 -16.82 -10.07 -4.27
CA ASP A 31 -15.42 -9.87 -4.70
C ASP A 31 -14.61 -8.99 -3.73
N LEU A 32 -15.26 -8.00 -3.08
CA LEU A 32 -14.59 -7.12 -2.09
C LEU A 32 -14.27 -7.87 -0.79
N PHE A 33 -15.20 -8.67 -0.28
CA PHE A 33 -14.98 -9.43 0.95
C PHE A 33 -13.89 -10.49 0.77
N GLU A 34 -13.87 -11.17 -0.38
CA GLU A 34 -12.79 -12.11 -0.71
C GLU A 34 -11.43 -11.41 -0.81
N TRP A 35 -11.37 -10.24 -1.47
CA TRP A 35 -10.15 -9.46 -1.56
C TRP A 35 -9.61 -9.05 -0.19
N VAL A 36 -10.47 -8.57 0.73
CA VAL A 36 -10.06 -8.19 2.09
C VAL A 36 -9.53 -9.38 2.88
N GLN A 37 -10.13 -10.57 2.72
CA GLN A 37 -9.67 -11.78 3.41
C GLN A 37 -8.30 -12.28 2.92
N GLN A 38 -7.98 -12.04 1.64
CA GLN A 38 -6.71 -12.44 1.04
C GLN A 38 -5.62 -11.35 1.16
N ASP A 39 -5.99 -10.12 1.51
CA ASP A 39 -5.06 -8.99 1.60
C ASP A 39 -4.09 -9.14 2.79
N ASN A 40 -2.82 -8.88 2.53
CA ASN A 40 -1.74 -8.93 3.53
C ASN A 40 -1.07 -7.56 3.69
N ARG A 41 -1.88 -6.51 3.76
CA ARG A 41 -1.39 -5.16 4.08
C ARG A 41 -1.21 -4.99 5.57
N ARG A 42 -0.25 -4.14 5.96
CA ARG A 42 -0.05 -3.71 7.34
C ARG A 42 0.00 -2.19 7.46
N PHE A 43 -0.22 -1.70 8.66
CA PHE A 43 0.15 -0.33 9.01
C PHE A 43 1.67 -0.16 9.02
N LEU A 44 2.16 0.83 8.28
CA LEU A 44 3.59 1.06 8.10
C LEU A 44 4.12 2.10 9.07
N HIS A 45 3.53 3.28 9.06
CA HIS A 45 3.98 4.40 9.87
C HIS A 45 2.87 5.44 10.06
N ALA A 46 3.03 6.27 11.09
CA ALA A 46 2.31 7.54 11.22
C ALA A 46 3.26 8.70 10.92
N VAL A 47 2.77 9.69 10.18
CA VAL A 47 3.52 10.91 9.87
C VAL A 47 3.06 12.03 10.80
N ILE A 48 3.99 12.61 11.56
CA ILE A 48 3.69 13.66 12.54
C ILE A 48 4.59 14.87 12.27
N ARG A 49 3.96 16.04 12.13
CA ARG A 49 4.68 17.30 12.01
C ARG A 49 5.07 17.83 13.38
N VAL A 50 6.32 18.26 13.53
CA VAL A 50 6.90 18.70 14.81
C VAL A 50 7.60 20.04 14.65
N SER A 51 7.59 20.86 15.71
CA SER A 51 8.23 22.17 15.70
C SER A 51 9.76 22.09 15.88
N ASP A 52 10.23 21.15 16.70
CA ASP A 52 11.64 20.89 16.95
C ASP A 52 11.90 19.38 16.90
N LEU A 53 12.59 18.95 15.84
CA LEU A 53 12.89 17.56 15.55
C LEU A 53 13.87 16.97 16.55
N ASN A 54 14.89 17.72 16.96
CA ASN A 54 15.89 17.24 17.91
C ASN A 54 15.27 17.00 19.29
N ARG A 55 14.47 17.98 19.76
CA ARG A 55 13.74 17.86 21.02
C ARG A 55 12.75 16.70 20.99
N THR A 56 12.04 16.52 19.86
CA THR A 56 11.04 15.46 19.74
C THR A 56 11.69 14.08 19.67
N ILE A 57 12.79 13.91 18.92
CA ILE A 57 13.56 12.66 18.90
C ILE A 57 13.98 12.32 20.33
N LYS A 58 14.61 13.26 21.05
CA LYS A 58 15.07 13.05 22.43
C LYS A 58 13.94 12.59 23.34
N PHE A 59 12.78 13.24 23.24
CA PHE A 59 11.60 12.86 24.02
C PHE A 59 11.17 11.41 23.76
N TYR A 60 11.03 11.00 22.50
CA TYR A 60 10.63 9.62 22.19
C TYR A 60 11.71 8.59 22.52
N THR A 61 12.99 8.93 22.38
CA THR A 61 14.08 8.01 22.73
C THR A 61 14.22 7.84 24.24
N GLU A 62 14.09 8.92 25.02
CA GLU A 62 14.30 8.87 26.48
C GLU A 62 13.04 8.48 27.26
N ALA A 63 11.87 9.02 26.89
CA ALA A 63 10.64 8.77 27.63
C ALA A 63 9.94 7.47 27.19
N PHE A 64 10.08 7.09 25.92
CA PHE A 64 9.41 5.90 25.36
C PHE A 64 10.37 4.79 24.95
N GLY A 65 11.69 5.01 25.02
CA GLY A 65 12.67 3.98 24.67
C GLY A 65 12.70 3.65 23.18
N MET A 66 12.22 4.54 22.31
CA MET A 66 12.33 4.34 20.87
C MET A 66 13.78 4.54 20.39
N THR A 67 14.09 3.99 19.21
CA THR A 67 15.38 4.18 18.55
C THR A 67 15.22 5.11 17.35
N LEU A 68 16.20 6.00 17.14
CA LEU A 68 16.33 6.73 15.88
C LEU A 68 16.84 5.79 14.79
N LEU A 69 15.99 5.49 13.82
CA LEU A 69 16.29 4.55 12.73
C LEU A 69 16.95 5.24 11.55
N ARG A 70 16.44 6.43 11.20
CA ARG A 70 16.93 7.20 10.05
C ARG A 70 16.69 8.68 10.25
N ARG A 71 17.62 9.51 9.79
CA ARG A 71 17.48 10.97 9.74
C ARG A 71 17.89 11.46 8.36
N THR A 72 17.11 12.38 7.81
CA THR A 72 17.35 12.98 6.50
C THR A 72 17.14 14.47 6.60
N GLU A 73 18.14 15.23 6.21
CA GLU A 73 18.06 16.68 6.10
C GLU A 73 18.02 17.04 4.62
N ILE A 74 17.06 17.87 4.22
CA ILE A 74 16.89 18.34 2.84
C ILE A 74 17.09 19.86 2.88
N PRO A 75 18.34 20.34 2.73
CA PRO A 75 18.68 21.75 2.89
C PRO A 75 17.95 22.65 1.89
N GLU A 76 17.76 22.15 0.67
CA GLU A 76 17.11 22.88 -0.44
C GLU A 76 15.63 23.18 -0.15
N GLU A 77 14.94 22.23 0.47
CA GLU A 77 13.52 22.36 0.82
C GLU A 77 13.32 22.90 2.24
N LYS A 78 14.40 23.27 2.94
CA LYS A 78 14.34 23.73 4.33
C LYS A 78 13.57 22.74 5.22
N HIS A 79 13.68 21.44 4.97
CA HIS A 79 12.93 20.43 5.70
C HIS A 79 13.88 19.41 6.34
N SER A 80 13.51 18.94 7.52
CA SER A 80 14.21 17.86 8.22
C SER A 80 13.23 16.76 8.57
N LYS A 81 13.69 15.52 8.44
CA LYS A 81 12.90 14.33 8.71
C LYS A 81 13.66 13.35 9.59
N ALA A 82 12.95 12.68 10.49
CA ALA A 82 13.47 11.53 11.22
C ALA A 82 12.44 10.41 11.28
N VAL A 83 12.91 9.17 11.25
CA VAL A 83 12.09 7.98 11.49
C VAL A 83 12.57 7.33 12.77
N ILE A 84 11.62 7.10 13.69
CA ILE A 84 11.86 6.49 15.00
C ILE A 84 10.91 5.32 15.22
N GLY A 85 11.34 4.32 16.00
CA GLY A 85 10.49 3.18 16.32
C GLY A 85 11.17 2.16 17.21
N TYR A 86 10.53 1.01 17.41
CA TYR A 86 11.04 -0.09 18.23
C TYR A 86 11.79 -1.16 17.41
N GLY A 87 11.95 -0.97 16.11
CA GLY A 87 12.60 -1.91 15.21
C GLY A 87 12.65 -1.39 13.77
N PRO A 88 13.20 -2.18 12.83
CA PRO A 88 13.40 -1.75 11.45
C PRO A 88 12.08 -1.48 10.70
N GLU A 89 12.12 -0.52 9.75
CA GLU A 89 10.94 0.00 9.03
C GLU A 89 10.19 -1.10 8.26
N GLU A 90 10.88 -2.16 7.84
CA GLU A 90 10.34 -3.26 7.03
C GLU A 90 9.40 -4.16 7.83
N SER A 91 9.61 -4.30 9.13
CA SER A 91 8.84 -5.23 9.99
C SER A 91 8.07 -4.56 11.13
N HIS A 92 8.36 -3.29 11.43
CA HIS A 92 7.72 -2.56 12.55
C HIS A 92 6.89 -1.38 12.08
N PHE A 93 5.91 -1.01 12.90
CA PHE A 93 5.26 0.30 12.78
C PHE A 93 6.19 1.38 13.34
N VAL A 94 6.41 2.44 12.58
CA VAL A 94 7.36 3.52 12.93
C VAL A 94 6.69 4.89 12.92
N LEU A 95 7.30 5.88 13.56
CA LEU A 95 6.88 7.28 13.49
C LEU A 95 7.81 8.05 12.55
N GLU A 96 7.23 8.68 11.55
CA GLU A 96 7.90 9.61 10.66
C GLU A 96 7.66 11.05 11.16
N LEU A 97 8.71 11.67 11.72
CA LEU A 97 8.71 13.03 12.23
C LEU A 97 9.19 14.00 11.16
N ILE A 98 8.41 15.04 10.88
CA ILE A 98 8.72 16.04 9.85
C ILE A 98 8.75 17.44 10.49
N GLN A 99 9.86 18.15 10.30
CA GLN A 99 10.00 19.56 10.65
C GLN A 99 10.18 20.37 9.36
N SER A 100 9.32 21.37 9.17
CA SER A 100 9.53 22.42 8.17
C SER A 100 10.25 23.59 8.81
N ILE A 101 11.34 24.07 8.21
CA ILE A 101 12.11 25.25 8.63
C ILE A 101 11.48 26.55 8.05
N LEU A 102 10.20 26.51 7.68
CA LEU A 102 9.44 27.69 7.27
C LEU A 102 8.84 28.37 8.51
N SER A 103 9.22 29.63 8.67
CA SER A 103 9.01 30.55 9.78
C SER A 103 7.58 30.54 10.33
N ILE A 104 7.46 30.23 11.62
CA ILE A 104 6.40 30.79 12.47
C ILE A 104 6.93 32.13 12.99
#